data_AF-A0A850BMN8-F1
#
_entry.id   AF-A0A850BMN8-F1
#
_cell.length_a   1.000
_cell.length_b   1.000
_cell.length_c   1.000
_cell.angle_alpha   90.00
_cell.angle_beta   90.00
_cell.angle_gamma   90.00
#
_symmetry.space_group_name_H-M   'P 1'
#
loop_
_entity.id
_entity.type
_entity.pdbx_description
1 polymer ?
#
loop_
_entity_poly.entity_id
_entity_poly.type
_entity_poly.pdbx_seq_one_letter_code
_entity_poly.pdbx_strand_id
1 'polypeptide(L)'
;MRDTERVERALREAERRAISGTATARFPDILGDTLVFTWDEGGPEQAGMKPFEIRLGSRVLWREVLAYECATRFADMAAILARRYGRRARDLSPTPASMVFLLGDSSWTSRLVDAARGRLRAGWQIGG
;
A
#
# COMPACT_ATOMS: atom_id res chain seq x y z
N MET A 1 -13.55 24.41 -12.46
CA MET A 1 -14.28 23.65 -11.42
C MET A 1 -14.95 22.35 -11.93
N ARG A 2 -14.89 22.00 -13.23
CA ARG A 2 -15.44 20.73 -13.79
C ARG A 2 -14.38 19.63 -14.05
N ASP A 3 -13.10 19.97 -13.98
CA ASP A 3 -12.01 19.04 -14.33
C ASP A 3 -11.55 18.17 -13.15
N THR A 4 -11.59 18.70 -11.91
CA THR A 4 -11.14 17.99 -10.71
C THR A 4 -11.98 16.75 -10.42
N GLU A 5 -13.32 16.84 -10.52
CA GLU A 5 -14.21 15.68 -10.31
C GLU A 5 -14.05 14.60 -11.38
N ARG A 6 -13.71 14.96 -12.62
CA ARG A 6 -13.46 13.99 -13.70
C ARG A 6 -12.15 13.25 -13.49
N VAL A 7 -11.10 13.96 -13.07
CA VAL A 7 -9.80 13.37 -12.73
C VAL A 7 -9.91 12.50 -11.49
N GLU A 8 -10.59 12.95 -10.43
CA GLU A 8 -10.83 12.16 -9.22
C GLU A 8 -11.68 10.93 -9.50
N ARG A 9 -12.71 11.03 -10.35
CA ARG A 9 -13.53 9.88 -10.75
C ARG A 9 -12.70 8.87 -11.54
N ALA A 10 -11.90 9.33 -12.50
CA ALA A 10 -11.02 8.46 -13.29
C ALA A 10 -9.94 7.80 -12.42
N LEU A 11 -9.38 8.50 -11.44
CA LEU A 11 -8.43 7.97 -10.46
C LEU A 11 -9.08 6.92 -9.57
N ARG A 12 -10.27 7.19 -9.00
CA ARG A 12 -11.01 6.22 -8.18
C ARG A 12 -11.42 4.98 -8.98
N GLU A 13 -11.71 5.14 -10.26
CA GLU A 13 -12.08 4.05 -11.16
C GLU A 13 -10.86 3.22 -11.60
N ALA A 14 -9.71 3.86 -11.78
CA ALA A 14 -8.41 3.21 -11.99
C ALA A 14 -7.95 2.45 -10.73
N GLU A 15 -8.08 3.05 -9.54
CA GLU A 15 -7.83 2.39 -8.25
C GLU A 15 -8.73 1.16 -8.08
N ARG A 16 -10.03 1.29 -8.35
CA ARG A 16 -10.98 0.15 -8.28
C ARG A 16 -10.61 -0.97 -9.26
N ARG A 17 -10.16 -0.65 -10.48
CA ARG A 17 -9.68 -1.67 -11.45
C ARG A 17 -8.38 -2.33 -10.99
N ALA A 18 -7.47 -1.58 -10.36
CA ALA A 18 -6.24 -2.13 -9.81
C ALA A 18 -6.49 -3.07 -8.62
N ILE A 19 -7.59 -2.91 -7.88
CA ILE A 19 -7.93 -3.69 -6.67
C ILE A 19 -8.54 -5.07 -6.96
N SER A 20 -9.03 -5.33 -8.18
CA SER A 20 -9.47 -6.67 -8.61
C SER A 20 -8.27 -7.61 -8.86
N GLY A 21 -8.49 -8.94 -8.89
CA GLY A 21 -7.49 -10.03 -8.79
C GLY A 21 -6.19 -9.97 -9.63
N THR A 22 -6.06 -8.99 -10.53
CA THR A 22 -4.83 -8.54 -11.15
C THR A 22 -3.79 -7.93 -10.19
N ALA A 23 -4.19 -7.35 -9.05
CA ALA A 23 -3.25 -6.73 -8.10
C ALA A 23 -2.28 -7.73 -7.46
N THR A 24 -2.79 -8.89 -7.01
CA THR A 24 -1.98 -9.96 -6.42
C THR A 24 -1.03 -10.57 -7.46
N ALA A 25 -1.47 -10.70 -8.72
CA ALA A 25 -0.68 -11.27 -9.81
C ALA A 25 0.52 -10.39 -10.22
N ARG A 26 0.47 -9.07 -9.96
CA ARG A 26 1.59 -8.16 -10.25
C ARG A 26 2.71 -8.23 -9.20
N PHE A 27 2.51 -8.92 -8.08
CA PHE A 27 3.59 -9.28 -7.16
C PHE A 27 4.30 -10.57 -7.62
N PRO A 28 5.63 -10.56 -7.79
CA PRO A 28 6.36 -11.74 -8.22
C PRO A 28 6.25 -12.86 -7.18
N ASP A 29 6.49 -14.10 -7.59
CA ASP A 29 6.69 -15.16 -6.60
C ASP A 29 8.05 -14.98 -5.92
N ILE A 30 8.06 -15.08 -4.60
CA ILE A 30 9.23 -14.82 -3.76
C ILE A 30 9.40 -16.01 -2.82
N LEU A 31 10.61 -16.58 -2.82
CA LEU A 31 11.00 -17.64 -1.89
C LEU A 31 11.36 -17.05 -0.52
N GLY A 32 11.15 -17.85 0.53
CA GLY A 32 11.45 -17.47 1.90
C GLY A 32 10.22 -17.60 2.81
N ASP A 33 10.49 -17.95 4.06
CA ASP A 33 9.45 -18.28 5.05
C ASP A 33 8.87 -17.05 5.75
N THR A 34 9.63 -15.94 5.74
CA THR A 34 9.25 -14.67 6.37
C THR A 34 9.62 -13.51 5.45
N LEU A 35 8.61 -12.74 5.08
CA LEU A 35 8.70 -11.58 4.20
C LEU A 35 8.28 -10.34 4.99
N VAL A 36 9.20 -9.40 5.15
CA VAL A 36 8.98 -8.10 5.78
C VAL A 36 9.15 -7.03 4.71
N PHE A 37 8.06 -6.36 4.39
CA PHE A 37 8.03 -5.37 3.32
C PHE A 37 8.21 -3.97 3.89
N THR A 38 8.70 -3.06 3.07
CA THR A 38 8.82 -1.64 3.38
C THR A 38 7.93 -0.84 2.45
N TRP A 39 7.19 0.12 2.99
CA TRP A 39 6.44 1.13 2.27
C TRP A 39 7.22 2.43 2.30
N ASP A 40 7.62 2.94 1.15
CA ASP A 40 8.49 4.11 1.07
C ASP A 40 8.08 5.05 -0.07
N GLU A 41 8.52 6.30 0.02
CA GLU A 41 8.39 7.25 -1.08
C GLU A 41 9.36 6.89 -2.22
N GLY A 42 8.85 6.78 -3.44
CA GLY A 42 9.62 6.41 -4.62
C GLY A 42 10.19 7.60 -5.40
N GLY A 43 9.99 8.83 -4.93
CA GLY A 43 10.42 10.04 -5.62
C GLY A 43 9.69 11.31 -5.17
N PRO A 44 9.93 12.43 -5.85
CA PRO A 44 9.34 13.71 -5.49
C PRO A 44 7.82 13.74 -5.73
N GLU A 45 7.14 14.59 -4.98
CA GLU A 45 5.73 14.92 -5.22
C GLU A 45 5.56 15.71 -6.52
N GLN A 46 4.50 15.41 -7.27
CA GLN A 46 4.11 16.10 -8.49
C GLN A 46 2.60 16.34 -8.47
N ALA A 47 2.18 17.60 -8.52
CA ALA A 47 0.77 18.00 -8.57
C ALA A 47 -0.09 17.40 -7.43
N GLY A 48 0.39 17.42 -6.19
CA GLY A 48 -0.34 16.91 -5.02
C GLY A 48 -0.34 15.38 -4.87
N MET A 49 0.42 14.68 -5.72
CA MET A 49 0.52 13.23 -5.76
C MET A 49 1.97 12.80 -5.62
N LYS A 50 2.24 11.68 -4.94
CA LYS A 50 3.59 11.18 -4.73
C LYS A 50 3.72 9.70 -5.10
N PRO A 51 4.82 9.28 -5.77
CA PRO A 51 5.12 7.87 -5.97
C PRO A 51 5.40 7.17 -4.64
N PHE A 52 4.82 6.00 -4.45
CA PHE A 52 5.12 5.06 -3.38
C PHE A 52 5.58 3.72 -3.93
N GLU A 53 6.44 3.07 -3.15
CA GLU A 53 7.02 1.78 -3.47
C GLU A 53 6.83 0.80 -2.33
N ILE A 54 6.58 -0.46 -2.69
CA ILE A 54 6.68 -1.59 -1.76
C ILE A 54 7.96 -2.34 -2.08
N ARG A 55 8.81 -2.48 -1.08
CA ARG A 55 10.15 -3.05 -1.20
C ARG A 55 10.31 -4.29 -0.33
N LEU A 56 11.19 -5.17 -0.75
CA LEU A 56 11.73 -6.27 0.06
C LEU A 56 13.25 -6.16 0.03
N GLY A 57 13.83 -5.68 1.12
CA GLY A 57 15.24 -5.25 1.13
C GLY A 57 15.49 -4.15 0.10
N SER A 58 16.48 -4.34 -0.77
CA SER A 58 16.82 -3.37 -1.83
C SER A 58 15.86 -3.40 -3.04
N ARG A 59 15.10 -4.48 -3.22
CA ARG A 59 14.27 -4.71 -4.42
C ARG A 59 12.92 -4.02 -4.31
N VAL A 60 12.56 -3.26 -5.35
CA VAL A 60 11.21 -2.71 -5.53
C VAL A 60 10.31 -3.78 -6.15
N LEU A 61 9.17 -4.05 -5.52
CA LEU A 61 8.19 -5.05 -5.95
C LEU A 61 6.93 -4.42 -6.53
N TRP A 62 6.59 -3.23 -6.06
CA TRP A 62 5.43 -2.48 -6.50
C TRP A 62 5.75 -1.00 -6.55
N ARG A 63 5.12 -0.29 -7.48
CA ARG A 63 5.13 1.17 -7.55
C ARG A 63 3.77 1.69 -7.99
N GLU A 64 3.34 2.75 -7.33
CA GLU A 64 2.06 3.42 -7.56
C GLU A 64 2.15 4.89 -7.18
N VAL A 65 1.39 5.75 -7.85
CA VAL A 65 1.30 7.18 -7.51
C VAL A 65 0.04 7.40 -6.70
N LEU A 66 0.18 8.00 -5.53
CA LEU A 66 -0.90 8.14 -4.55
C LEU A 66 -1.10 9.60 -4.13
N ALA A 67 -2.30 9.93 -3.68
CA ALA A 67 -2.64 11.21 -3.08
C ALA A 67 -2.21 11.26 -1.61
N TYR A 68 -2.11 12.49 -1.06
CA TYR A 68 -1.92 12.72 0.37
C TYR A 68 -2.97 11.97 1.20
N GLU A 69 -2.60 11.50 2.40
CA GLU A 69 -3.44 10.67 3.27
C GLU A 69 -3.78 9.28 2.71
N CYS A 70 -2.80 8.60 2.11
CA CYS A 70 -3.00 7.30 1.47
C CYS A 70 -3.08 6.07 2.42
N ALA A 71 -3.38 6.26 3.71
CA ALA A 71 -3.45 5.17 4.70
C ALA A 71 -4.44 4.04 4.34
N THR A 72 -5.57 4.38 3.69
CA THR A 72 -6.51 3.37 3.18
C THR A 72 -5.85 2.47 2.14
N ARG A 73 -5.08 3.06 1.21
CA ARG A 73 -4.36 2.30 0.20
C ARG A 73 -3.26 1.44 0.81
N PHE A 74 -2.58 1.95 1.84
CA PHE A 74 -1.63 1.14 2.60
C PHE A 74 -2.28 -0.12 3.19
N ALA A 75 -3.46 0.00 3.79
CA ALA A 75 -4.21 -1.14 4.33
C ALA A 75 -4.64 -2.13 3.24
N ASP A 76 -5.08 -1.63 2.07
CA ASP A 76 -5.39 -2.47 0.91
C ASP A 76 -4.17 -3.27 0.44
N MET A 77 -3.01 -2.61 0.36
CA MET A 77 -1.78 -3.27 -0.06
C MET A 77 -1.30 -4.31 0.97
N ALA A 78 -1.46 -4.06 2.27
CA ALA A 78 -1.23 -5.06 3.29
C ALA A 78 -2.13 -6.29 3.10
N ALA A 79 -3.41 -6.10 2.78
CA ALA A 79 -4.33 -7.20 2.48
C ALA A 79 -3.95 -7.96 1.20
N ILE A 80 -3.49 -7.26 0.16
CA ILE A 80 -2.99 -7.87 -1.09
C ILE A 80 -1.76 -8.73 -0.81
N LEU A 81 -0.79 -8.23 -0.02
CA LEU A 81 0.39 -8.99 0.39
C LEU A 81 0.01 -10.24 1.19
N ALA A 82 -0.93 -10.12 2.12
CA ALA A 82 -1.47 -11.26 2.88
C ALA A 82 -2.14 -12.29 1.97
N ARG A 83 -2.95 -11.87 0.98
CA ARG A 83 -3.56 -12.77 -0.01
C ARG A 83 -2.51 -13.46 -0.89
N ARG A 84 -1.46 -12.74 -1.29
CA ARG A 84 -0.44 -13.26 -2.21
C ARG A 84 0.54 -14.22 -1.55
N TYR A 85 0.99 -13.90 -0.33
CA TYR A 85 2.07 -14.63 0.34
C TYR A 85 1.61 -15.38 1.60
N GLY A 86 0.34 -15.23 2.00
CA GLY A 86 -0.23 -15.86 3.18
C GLY A 86 0.49 -15.44 4.45
N ARG A 87 0.67 -16.40 5.37
CA ARG A 87 1.37 -16.21 6.65
C ARG A 87 2.84 -15.79 6.52
N ARG A 88 3.42 -15.87 5.31
CA ARG A 88 4.79 -15.44 5.05
C ARG A 88 4.91 -13.92 5.02
N ALA A 89 3.85 -13.19 4.64
CA ALA A 89 3.82 -11.73 4.76
C ALA A 89 3.66 -11.33 6.23
N ARG A 90 4.75 -10.92 6.88
CA ARG A 90 4.77 -10.66 8.33
C ARG A 90 4.58 -9.20 8.70
N ASP A 91 5.02 -8.28 7.87
CA ASP A 91 4.81 -6.85 8.10
C ASP A 91 4.91 -6.07 6.79
N LEU A 92 4.29 -4.90 6.77
CA LEU A 92 4.51 -3.84 5.79
C LEU A 92 4.83 -2.60 6.61
N SER A 93 6.11 -2.22 6.70
CA SER A 93 6.52 -1.09 7.53
C SER A 93 6.65 0.18 6.71
N PRO A 94 5.93 1.28 7.04
CA PRO A 94 6.27 2.58 6.48
C PRO A 94 7.65 3.03 6.95
N THR A 95 8.38 3.71 6.07
CA THR A 95 9.60 4.44 6.43
C THR A 95 9.25 5.77 7.08
N PRO A 96 10.15 6.38 7.87
CA PRO A 96 9.94 7.73 8.39
C PRO A 96 9.63 8.76 7.31
N ALA A 97 10.28 8.66 6.14
CA ALA A 97 10.07 9.57 5.02
C ALA A 97 8.63 9.51 4.49
N SER A 98 8.02 8.32 4.45
CA SER A 98 6.64 8.13 3.97
C SER A 98 5.56 8.64 4.92
N MET A 99 5.87 8.90 6.19
CA MET A 99 4.86 9.08 7.24
C MET A 99 3.97 10.31 7.02
N VAL A 100 4.56 11.43 6.59
CA VAL A 100 3.82 12.69 6.39
C VAL A 100 2.71 12.49 5.36
N PHE A 101 3.06 11.92 4.22
CA PHE A 101 2.12 11.76 3.12
C PHE A 101 1.19 10.56 3.31
N LEU A 102 1.61 9.55 4.09
CA LEU A 102 0.79 8.40 4.47
C LEU A 102 -0.30 8.76 5.48
N LEU A 103 0.08 9.45 6.57
CA LEU A 103 -0.82 9.74 7.68
C LEU A 103 -1.60 11.03 7.48
N GLY A 104 -0.98 12.01 6.82
CA GLY A 104 -1.40 13.40 6.82
C GLY A 104 -1.69 13.93 8.21
N ASP A 105 -2.76 14.71 8.34
CA ASP A 105 -3.06 15.45 9.58
C ASP A 105 -4.11 14.72 10.47
N SER A 106 -4.57 13.55 10.03
CA SER A 106 -5.63 12.80 10.69
C SER A 106 -5.11 11.81 11.72
N SER A 107 -5.60 11.87 12.96
CA SER A 107 -5.27 10.85 13.99
C SER A 107 -5.88 9.46 13.73
N TRP A 108 -6.79 9.33 12.76
CA TRP A 108 -7.42 8.06 12.41
C TRP A 108 -6.54 7.21 11.48
N THR A 109 -5.74 7.85 10.63
CA THR A 109 -4.86 7.16 9.66
C THR A 109 -3.79 6.34 10.35
N SER A 110 -3.24 6.81 11.48
CA SER A 110 -2.28 6.05 12.29
C SER A 110 -2.87 4.74 12.81
N ARG A 111 -4.11 4.77 13.30
CA ARG A 111 -4.83 3.57 13.76
C ARG A 111 -5.05 2.57 12.62
N LEU A 112 -5.31 3.06 11.42
CA LEU A 112 -5.50 2.20 10.25
C LEU A 112 -4.20 1.49 9.84
N VAL A 113 -3.09 2.24 9.83
CA VAL A 113 -1.75 1.69 9.58
C VAL A 113 -1.38 0.64 10.62
N ASP A 114 -1.56 0.96 11.91
CA ASP A 114 -1.26 0.05 13.00
C ASP A 114 -2.12 -1.22 12.96
N ALA A 115 -3.42 -1.09 12.66
CA ALA A 115 -4.32 -2.23 12.50
C ALA A 115 -3.91 -3.13 11.33
N ALA A 116 -3.55 -2.55 10.18
CA ALA A 116 -3.11 -3.31 9.01
C ALA A 116 -1.81 -4.10 9.29
N ARG A 117 -0.83 -3.44 9.92
CA ARG A 117 0.42 -4.09 10.36
C ARG A 117 0.18 -5.16 11.41
N GLY A 118 -0.65 -4.88 12.41
CA GLY A 118 -1.01 -5.81 13.46
C GLY A 118 -1.60 -7.11 12.92
N ARG A 119 -2.49 -7.02 11.91
CA ARG A 119 -3.06 -8.19 11.25
C ARG A 119 -2.00 -9.02 10.52
N LEU A 120 -1.08 -8.40 9.78
CA LEU A 120 0.03 -9.11 9.13
C LEU A 120 0.89 -9.86 10.16
N ARG A 121 1.26 -9.20 11.25
CA ARG A 121 2.08 -9.77 12.33
C ARG A 121 1.40 -10.94 13.02
N ALA A 122 0.09 -10.86 13.21
CA ALA A 122 -0.75 -11.94 13.73
C ALA A 122 -0.92 -13.12 12.76
N GLY A 123 -0.43 -12.99 11.51
CA GLY A 123 -0.54 -14.03 10.48
C GLY A 123 -1.90 -14.04 9.80
N TRP A 124 -2.35 -12.86 9.35
CA TRP A 124 -3.64 -12.61 8.70
C TRP A 124 -4.12 -13.81 7.87
N GLN A 125 -5.14 -14.50 8.37
CA GLN A 125 -5.83 -15.55 7.64
C GLN A 125 -6.92 -14.87 6.80
N ILE A 126 -6.74 -14.84 5.48
CA ILE A 126 -7.82 -14.49 4.56
C ILE A 126 -8.71 -15.74 4.52
N GLY A 127 -9.99 -15.61 4.91
CA GLY A 127 -10.96 -16.70 4.79
C GLY A 127 -10.96 -17.25 3.36
N GLY A 128 -10.92 -18.58 3.25
CA GLY A 128 -10.85 -19.30 1.99
C GLY A 128 -12.10 -19.13 1.13
#